data_AF-A0A1L7X2X9-F1
#
_entry.id   AF-A0A1L7X2X9-F1
#
_cell.length_a   1.000
_cell.length_b   1.000
_cell.length_c   1.000
_cell.angle_alpha   90.00
_cell.angle_beta   90.00
_cell.angle_gamma   90.00
#
_symmetry.space_group_name_H-M   'P 1'
#
loop_
_entity.id
_entity.type
_entity.pdbx_description
1 polymer ?
#
loop_
_entity_poly.entity_id
_entity_poly.type
_entity_poly.pdbx_seq_one_letter_code
_entity_poly.pdbx_strand_id
1 'polypeptide(L)'
;MSLAQHVSSIEGVDLEPSADSESLHVVRRVLSYDAFPPSQIVDQADHQAAYKVSTARRAVQLVITVIACFLASGIVFGFAAIKPVLISEGVYRELCTEDELQQDVEVCKEQDIRLNLFFTIASITTNVSCLPVGAILDRYGPRTCGIISSLFLAIGSVLMSYAFAIPEFDGYLIANFFLALGGSFIFIPSFQMSNAFPKYSGTIVALITGSFDASAAVFLFYRLAYEATGHSFTPERFFFLYTIIPIFIFLSQIAILPPQMYDTVPVLEKKIERARDPSRDIHSSDEEISSEDELDRIRSWRSDRRKNKIRKLDNLLGDEGHRQERADREEERLAKSVVWGVLHGLPAHKQMLTPWFILITLLTVIQMLRMNYFIATIRAQYEYMLDSEYLAASINHFFDVALPVGGVICTPFIGLFLDNLSVPTALLVIVTLTTIIGVLNSLPFVWAGYMTVCLFVLLRPLYYSAMSDYATKVFGFATFGRVYGTIICLSGLVNFSQYGIDALTLEVLHGNPTPALATAGFLVGTVLVLFVRQQGKPVKSNKVPYLAVHSIPERTPLIRRITEVEEEV
;
A
#
# COMPACT_ATOMS: atom_id res chain seq x y z
N MET A 1 -19.32 40.82 -15.30
CA MET A 1 -18.71 40.24 -14.09
C MET A 1 -19.01 38.76 -14.07
N SER A 2 -17.95 37.95 -14.01
CA SER A 2 -17.85 36.55 -13.55
C SER A 2 -18.92 35.53 -13.99
N LEU A 3 -18.57 34.73 -15.00
CA LEU A 3 -19.14 33.39 -15.24
C LEU A 3 -18.14 32.48 -16.00
N ALA A 4 -16.83 32.70 -15.79
CA ALA A 4 -15.76 32.00 -16.48
C ALA A 4 -14.68 31.61 -15.47
N GLN A 5 -14.98 30.62 -14.63
CA GLN A 5 -14.00 30.00 -13.73
C GLN A 5 -14.56 28.66 -13.20
N HIS A 6 -14.79 27.71 -14.10
CA HIS A 6 -14.98 26.30 -13.73
C HIS A 6 -14.53 25.41 -14.89
N VAL A 7 -13.21 25.26 -15.02
CA VAL A 7 -12.61 24.13 -15.73
C VAL A 7 -11.48 23.63 -14.83
N SER A 8 -11.68 22.48 -14.19
CA SER A 8 -10.67 21.85 -13.34
C SER A 8 -9.64 21.14 -14.22
N SER A 9 -8.37 21.32 -13.88
CA SER A 9 -7.20 21.02 -14.71
C SER A 9 -6.78 19.54 -14.74
N ILE A 10 -7.72 18.60 -14.87
CA ILE A 10 -7.46 17.14 -14.74
C ILE A 10 -7.95 16.35 -15.96
N GLU A 11 -7.97 16.98 -17.13
CA GLU A 11 -8.35 16.33 -18.39
C GLU A 11 -7.14 15.70 -19.06
N GLY A 12 -6.91 14.41 -18.77
CA GLY A 12 -6.16 13.53 -19.66
C GLY A 12 -7.12 12.95 -20.69
N VAL A 13 -6.92 13.26 -21.97
CA VAL A 13 -7.71 12.71 -23.08
C VAL A 13 -7.12 11.35 -23.47
N ASP A 14 -7.83 10.27 -23.14
CA ASP A 14 -7.64 8.97 -23.77
C ASP A 14 -8.48 8.94 -25.05
N LEU A 15 -7.87 8.88 -26.24
CA LEU A 15 -8.53 8.48 -27.49
C LEU A 15 -7.49 7.86 -28.45
N GLU A 16 -7.56 6.56 -28.65
CA GLU A 16 -7.29 5.99 -29.98
C GLU A 16 -8.55 6.21 -30.83
N PRO A 17 -8.44 6.57 -32.12
CA PRO A 17 -9.60 6.89 -32.93
C PRO A 17 -10.32 5.59 -33.31
N SER A 18 -11.33 5.19 -32.53
CA SER A 18 -12.37 4.29 -33.00
C SER A 18 -13.52 5.13 -33.57
N ALA A 19 -13.81 4.93 -34.85
CA ALA A 19 -15.01 5.47 -35.47
C ALA A 19 -16.25 4.92 -34.72
N ASP A 20 -17.20 5.82 -34.48
CA ASP A 20 -18.54 5.59 -33.93
C ASP A 20 -18.65 5.41 -32.40
N SER A 21 -18.83 6.52 -31.67
CA SER A 21 -19.77 6.59 -30.54
C SER A 21 -19.88 8.02 -29.96
N GLU A 22 -21.08 8.60 -30.06
CA GLU A 22 -21.49 9.78 -29.31
C GLU A 22 -21.64 9.43 -27.82
N SER A 23 -20.74 9.93 -26.98
CA SER A 23 -20.96 10.46 -25.61
C SER A 23 -19.62 10.53 -24.87
N LEU A 24 -19.01 11.71 -24.85
CA LEU A 24 -17.80 11.99 -24.08
C LEU A 24 -18.07 11.84 -22.56
N HIS A 25 -17.74 10.67 -22.01
CA HIS A 25 -17.62 10.46 -20.57
C HIS A 25 -16.14 10.56 -20.16
N VAL A 26 -15.68 11.77 -19.87
CA VAL A 26 -14.39 11.98 -19.19
C VAL A 26 -14.60 11.66 -17.70
N VAL A 27 -14.16 10.47 -17.26
CA VAL A 27 -14.25 10.02 -15.87
C VAL A 27 -12.89 10.12 -15.21
N ARG A 28 -12.80 10.89 -14.13
CA ARG A 28 -11.66 10.89 -13.19
C ARG A 28 -11.53 9.48 -12.59
N ARG A 29 -10.55 8.70 -13.05
CA ARG A 29 -10.42 7.26 -12.74
C ARG A 29 -10.06 7.01 -11.27
N VAL A 30 -10.68 5.96 -10.72
CA VAL A 30 -10.46 5.42 -9.36
C VAL A 30 -9.08 4.74 -9.29
N LEU A 31 -8.46 4.72 -8.10
CA LEU A 31 -7.22 3.99 -7.81
C LEU A 31 -7.45 2.49 -8.10
N SER A 32 -6.83 1.97 -9.15
CA SER A 32 -6.88 0.54 -9.48
C SER A 32 -5.60 -0.15 -9.01
N TYR A 33 -5.77 -1.29 -8.34
CA TYR A 33 -4.68 -2.17 -7.89
C TYR A 33 -4.43 -3.32 -8.89
N ASP A 34 -5.25 -3.47 -9.94
CA ASP A 34 -5.09 -4.47 -10.99
C ASP A 34 -3.87 -4.16 -11.86
N ALA A 35 -2.93 -5.10 -11.88
CA ALA A 35 -1.79 -5.06 -12.76
C ALA A 35 -2.15 -5.45 -14.22
N PHE A 36 -3.30 -6.08 -14.44
CA PHE A 36 -3.73 -6.61 -15.74
C PHE A 36 -5.22 -6.32 -16.05
N PRO A 37 -5.68 -5.06 -16.05
CA PRO A 37 -7.05 -4.75 -16.47
C PRO A 37 -7.31 -5.22 -17.92
N PRO A 38 -8.51 -5.77 -18.20
CA PRO A 38 -8.93 -6.14 -19.55
C PRO A 38 -8.99 -4.91 -20.48
N SER A 39 -8.82 -5.15 -21.79
CA SER A 39 -8.77 -4.12 -22.84
C SER A 39 -10.11 -3.41 -23.07
N GLN A 40 -11.23 -4.02 -22.65
CA GLN A 40 -12.54 -3.38 -22.58
C GLN A 40 -12.89 -3.17 -21.11
N ILE A 41 -12.96 -1.91 -20.69
CA ILE A 41 -13.34 -1.52 -19.34
C ILE A 41 -14.85 -1.76 -19.21
N VAL A 42 -15.24 -2.96 -18.81
CA VAL A 42 -16.55 -3.16 -18.20
C VAL A 42 -16.38 -2.72 -16.75
N ASP A 43 -16.89 -1.53 -16.42
CA ASP A 43 -17.07 -1.06 -15.03
C ASP A 43 -18.05 -2.03 -14.32
N GLN A 44 -17.54 -3.19 -13.89
CA GLN A 44 -18.34 -4.30 -13.35
C GLN A 44 -18.13 -4.56 -11.86
N ALA A 45 -17.31 -3.75 -11.18
CA ALA A 45 -17.32 -3.75 -9.73
C ALA A 45 -18.58 -2.98 -9.27
N ASP A 46 -19.63 -3.71 -8.90
CA ASP A 46 -20.79 -3.13 -8.23
C ASP A 46 -20.31 -2.37 -6.98
N HIS A 47 -20.38 -1.04 -7.01
CA HIS A 47 -19.99 -0.20 -5.89
C HIS A 47 -21.17 0.10 -4.99
N GLN A 48 -21.00 -0.13 -3.69
CA GLN A 48 -21.99 0.21 -2.69
C GLN A 48 -21.75 1.62 -2.14
N ALA A 49 -22.75 2.48 -2.22
CA ALA A 49 -22.65 3.81 -1.64
C ALA A 49 -22.64 3.76 -0.11
N ALA A 50 -21.60 4.32 0.51
CA ALA A 50 -21.41 4.30 1.96
C ALA A 50 -22.60 4.92 2.74
N TYR A 51 -23.31 5.90 2.17
CA TYR A 51 -24.49 6.51 2.79
C TYR A 51 -25.72 5.58 2.88
N LYS A 52 -25.71 4.44 2.17
CA LYS A 52 -26.77 3.41 2.28
C LYS A 52 -26.58 2.50 3.50
N VAL A 53 -25.39 2.50 4.10
CA VAL A 53 -25.04 1.66 5.25
C VAL A 53 -25.00 2.53 6.51
N SER A 54 -25.53 2.02 7.63
CA SER A 54 -25.51 2.75 8.90
C SER A 54 -24.08 3.04 9.36
N THR A 55 -23.90 4.19 10.01
CA THR A 55 -22.58 4.62 10.52
C THR A 55 -22.01 3.63 11.53
N ALA A 56 -22.85 3.07 12.41
CA ALA A 56 -22.45 2.04 13.37
C ALA A 56 -21.90 0.79 12.68
N ARG A 57 -22.56 0.30 11.61
CA ARG A 57 -22.09 -0.87 10.88
C ARG A 57 -20.75 -0.62 10.18
N ARG A 58 -20.58 0.56 9.57
CA ARG A 58 -19.29 0.96 8.96
C ARG A 58 -18.17 1.06 9.99
N ALA A 59 -18.47 1.57 11.19
CA ALA A 59 -17.50 1.64 12.28
C ALA A 59 -17.10 0.23 12.77
N VAL A 60 -18.06 -0.67 12.95
CA VAL A 60 -17.80 -2.07 13.31
C VAL A 60 -16.95 -2.77 12.25
N GLN A 61 -17.26 -2.57 10.97
CA GLN A 61 -16.46 -3.13 9.86
C GLN A 61 -15.01 -2.63 9.90
N LEU A 62 -14.81 -1.32 10.11
CA LEU A 62 -13.47 -0.74 10.24
C LEU A 62 -12.70 -1.35 11.43
N VAL A 63 -13.33 -1.44 12.60
CA VAL A 63 -12.70 -2.02 13.80
C VAL A 63 -12.31 -3.48 13.57
N ILE A 64 -13.19 -4.28 12.96
CA ILE A 64 -12.89 -5.68 12.63
C ILE A 64 -11.74 -5.78 11.64
N THR A 65 -11.72 -4.94 10.60
CA THR A 65 -10.63 -4.90 9.61
C THR A 65 -9.29 -4.57 10.26
N VAL A 66 -9.26 -3.59 11.17
CA VAL A 66 -8.06 -3.19 11.93
C VAL A 66 -7.57 -4.35 12.81
N ILE A 67 -8.49 -5.00 13.54
CA ILE A 67 -8.18 -6.17 14.37
C ILE A 67 -7.64 -7.32 13.52
N ALA A 68 -8.26 -7.62 12.38
CA ALA A 68 -7.80 -8.66 11.46
C ALA A 68 -6.41 -8.35 10.88
N CYS A 69 -6.14 -7.08 10.54
CA CYS A 69 -4.81 -6.65 10.11
C CYS A 69 -3.78 -6.85 11.23
N PHE A 70 -4.08 -6.41 12.46
CA PHE A 70 -3.21 -6.57 13.61
C PHE A 70 -2.91 -8.05 13.91
N LEU A 71 -3.88 -8.95 13.75
CA LEU A 71 -3.69 -10.36 14.12
C LEU A 71 -3.00 -11.20 13.04
N ALA A 72 -3.01 -10.78 11.77
CA ALA A 72 -2.60 -11.67 10.68
C ALA A 72 -1.84 -11.03 9.51
N SER A 73 -1.87 -9.72 9.32
CA SER A 73 -1.39 -9.13 8.06
C SER A 73 0.14 -9.16 7.87
N GLY A 74 0.92 -8.94 8.93
CA GLY A 74 2.38 -8.81 8.89
C GLY A 74 3.12 -9.59 9.99
N ILE A 75 2.50 -10.64 10.55
CA ILE A 75 3.06 -11.43 11.66
C ILE A 75 4.48 -11.96 11.36
N VAL A 76 4.76 -12.27 10.09
CA VAL A 76 6.05 -12.77 9.63
C VAL A 76 7.20 -11.77 9.82
N PHE A 77 6.91 -10.48 9.96
CA PHE A 77 7.91 -9.45 10.27
C PHE A 77 8.29 -9.41 11.75
N GLY A 78 7.56 -10.12 12.62
CA GLY A 78 7.96 -10.42 14.01
C GLY A 78 8.98 -11.57 14.10
N PHE A 79 9.72 -11.86 13.02
CA PHE A 79 10.66 -12.98 12.96
C PHE A 79 11.75 -12.90 14.04
N ALA A 80 12.26 -11.70 14.34
CA ALA A 80 13.25 -11.48 15.40
C ALA A 80 12.76 -11.96 16.79
N ALA A 81 11.44 -11.96 17.03
CA ALA A 81 10.84 -12.48 18.25
C ALA A 81 10.62 -14.00 18.22
N ILE A 82 10.30 -14.61 17.07
CA ILE A 82 10.07 -16.06 17.02
C ILE A 82 11.36 -16.86 16.83
N LYS A 83 12.40 -16.27 16.20
CA LYS A 83 13.68 -16.93 15.92
C LYS A 83 14.32 -17.57 17.17
N PRO A 84 14.40 -16.90 18.34
CA PRO A 84 14.89 -17.52 19.57
C PRO A 84 14.10 -18.76 20.00
N VAL A 85 12.77 -18.76 19.78
CA VAL A 85 11.91 -19.91 20.09
C VAL A 85 12.16 -21.08 19.12
N LEU A 86 12.41 -20.80 17.84
CA LEU A 86 12.79 -21.82 16.86
C LEU A 86 14.12 -22.50 17.24
N ILE A 87 15.08 -21.70 17.71
CA ILE A 87 16.39 -22.19 18.17
C ILE A 87 16.22 -23.06 19.42
N SER A 88 15.42 -22.63 20.41
CA SER A 88 15.21 -23.39 21.64
C SER A 88 14.51 -24.73 21.43
N GLU A 89 13.66 -24.83 20.42
CA GLU A 89 12.97 -26.08 20.03
C GLU A 89 13.86 -26.96 19.13
N GLY A 90 15.08 -26.54 18.82
CA GLY A 90 16.06 -27.33 18.07
C GLY A 90 15.79 -27.41 16.57
N VAL A 91 15.02 -26.48 15.99
CA VAL A 91 14.74 -26.45 14.56
C VAL A 91 16.04 -26.26 13.78
N TYR A 92 16.31 -27.15 12.82
CA TYR A 92 17.52 -27.16 11.98
C TYR A 92 18.84 -27.42 12.73
N ARG A 93 18.79 -27.96 13.96
CA ARG A 93 19.99 -28.32 14.73
C ARG A 93 20.81 -29.44 14.10
N GLU A 94 20.19 -30.26 13.24
CA GLU A 94 20.82 -31.31 12.45
C GLU A 94 21.82 -30.81 11.39
N LEU A 95 21.77 -29.52 11.07
CA LEU A 95 22.69 -28.88 10.11
C LEU A 95 24.01 -28.44 10.77
N CYS A 96 24.11 -28.49 12.10
CA CYS A 96 25.32 -28.09 12.82
C CYS A 96 26.42 -29.14 12.72
N THR A 97 27.68 -28.69 12.66
CA THR A 97 28.84 -29.59 12.63
C THR A 97 29.12 -30.21 14.01
N GLU A 98 29.80 -31.36 14.05
CA GLU A 98 30.15 -32.01 15.33
C GLU A 98 31.05 -31.14 16.20
N ASP A 99 31.93 -30.33 15.60
CA ASP A 99 32.81 -29.41 16.32
C ASP A 99 32.03 -28.25 16.98
N GLU A 100 31.04 -27.68 16.28
CA GLU A 100 30.17 -26.62 16.82
C GLU A 100 29.26 -27.16 17.94
N LEU A 101 28.77 -28.40 17.81
CA LEU A 101 28.00 -29.09 18.84
C LEU A 101 28.83 -29.38 20.09
N GLN A 102 30.12 -29.70 19.93
CA GLN A 102 31.04 -29.92 21.06
C GLN A 102 31.44 -28.62 21.76
N GLN A 103 31.44 -27.49 21.03
CA GLN A 103 31.73 -26.16 21.57
C GLN A 103 30.51 -25.49 22.24
N ASP A 104 29.35 -26.16 22.23
CA ASP A 104 28.08 -25.67 22.79
C ASP A 104 27.70 -24.26 22.28
N VAL A 105 27.93 -24.01 20.98
CA VAL A 105 27.56 -22.75 20.33
C VAL A 105 26.03 -22.63 20.29
N GLU A 106 25.47 -21.49 20.73
CA GLU A 106 24.02 -21.29 20.82
C GLU A 106 23.31 -21.43 19.46
N VAL A 107 23.94 -20.97 18.38
CA VAL A 107 23.44 -21.08 17.00
C VAL A 107 24.59 -21.37 16.04
N CYS A 108 24.50 -22.44 15.26
CA CYS A 108 25.50 -22.74 14.24
C CYS A 108 25.28 -21.95 12.95
N LYS A 109 26.33 -21.77 12.14
CA LYS A 109 26.28 -20.94 10.93
C LYS A 109 25.22 -21.41 9.93
N GLU A 110 25.17 -22.72 9.66
CA GLU A 110 24.22 -23.28 8.68
C GLU A 110 22.77 -23.23 9.16
N GLN A 111 22.55 -23.43 10.47
CA GLN A 111 21.24 -23.25 11.09
C GLN A 111 20.77 -21.80 10.99
N ASP A 112 21.64 -20.81 11.26
CA ASP A 112 21.28 -19.40 11.14
C ASP A 112 20.89 -19.02 9.71
N ILE A 113 21.66 -19.49 8.71
CA ILE A 113 21.37 -19.29 7.28
C ILE A 113 20.00 -19.89 6.91
N ARG A 114 19.71 -21.11 7.36
CA ARG A 114 18.42 -21.78 7.08
C ARG A 114 17.24 -21.08 7.77
N LEU A 115 17.43 -20.57 8.98
CA LEU A 115 16.45 -19.74 9.68
C LEU A 115 16.25 -18.38 8.98
N ASN A 116 17.31 -17.75 8.47
CA ASN A 116 17.17 -16.50 7.72
C ASN A 116 16.45 -16.73 6.37
N LEU A 117 16.60 -17.92 5.76
CA LEU A 117 15.81 -18.33 4.58
C LEU A 117 14.31 -18.42 4.90
N PHE A 118 13.94 -18.91 6.10
CA PHE A 118 12.54 -18.94 6.57
C PHE A 118 11.91 -17.54 6.50
N PHE A 119 12.59 -16.51 7.03
CA PHE A 119 12.10 -15.13 6.95
C PHE A 119 12.13 -14.58 5.51
N THR A 120 13.19 -14.87 4.77
CA THR A 120 13.37 -14.41 3.39
C THR A 120 12.19 -14.83 2.51
N ILE A 121 11.79 -16.11 2.56
CA ILE A 121 10.65 -16.64 1.79
C ILE A 121 9.35 -15.90 2.15
N ALA A 122 9.07 -15.67 3.44
CA ALA A 122 7.87 -14.94 3.84
C ALA A 122 7.89 -13.49 3.34
N SER A 123 9.00 -12.77 3.51
CA SER A 123 9.11 -11.37 3.08
C SER A 123 8.93 -11.22 1.57
N ILE A 124 9.51 -12.13 0.78
CA ILE A 124 9.35 -12.18 -0.68
C ILE A 124 7.88 -12.45 -1.04
N THR A 125 7.26 -13.41 -0.36
CA THR A 125 5.86 -13.77 -0.60
C THR A 125 4.94 -12.59 -0.38
N THR A 126 5.14 -11.82 0.69
CA THR A 126 4.36 -10.61 0.96
C THR A 126 4.52 -9.55 -0.15
N ASN A 127 5.73 -9.38 -0.67
CA ASN A 127 6.01 -8.38 -1.69
C ASN A 127 5.49 -8.79 -3.08
N VAL A 128 5.80 -10.02 -3.50
CA VAL A 128 5.44 -10.54 -4.82
C VAL A 128 3.93 -10.75 -4.94
N SER A 129 3.26 -11.18 -3.86
CA SER A 129 1.81 -11.38 -3.87
C SER A 129 1.00 -10.09 -4.01
N CYS A 130 1.61 -8.91 -3.86
CA CYS A 130 0.90 -7.64 -3.99
C CYS A 130 0.23 -7.47 -5.37
N LEU A 131 0.90 -7.90 -6.44
CA LEU A 131 0.37 -7.84 -7.81
C LEU A 131 -0.86 -8.75 -8.02
N PRO A 132 -0.78 -10.08 -7.78
CA PRO A 132 -1.92 -10.96 -7.99
C PRO A 132 -3.06 -10.67 -7.01
N VAL A 133 -2.77 -10.30 -5.76
CA VAL A 133 -3.81 -9.93 -4.79
C VAL A 133 -4.54 -8.67 -5.24
N GLY A 134 -3.84 -7.66 -5.75
CA GLY A 134 -4.44 -6.45 -6.32
C GLY A 134 -5.36 -6.75 -7.51
N ALA A 135 -4.93 -7.63 -8.41
CA ALA A 135 -5.75 -8.06 -9.56
C ALA A 135 -7.01 -8.84 -9.12
N ILE A 136 -6.88 -9.73 -8.14
CA ILE A 136 -8.03 -10.48 -7.60
C ILE A 136 -9.00 -9.54 -6.88
N LEU A 137 -8.49 -8.57 -6.13
CA LEU A 137 -9.28 -7.57 -5.43
C LEU A 137 -10.14 -6.76 -6.39
N ASP A 138 -9.53 -6.26 -7.47
CA ASP A 138 -10.24 -5.43 -8.44
C ASP A 138 -11.29 -6.22 -9.24
N ARG A 139 -11.04 -7.51 -9.53
CA ARG A 139 -11.95 -8.36 -10.33
C ARG A 139 -13.06 -9.05 -9.53
N TYR A 140 -12.73 -9.57 -8.34
CA TYR A 140 -13.63 -10.41 -7.54
C TYR A 140 -14.06 -9.77 -6.21
N GLY A 141 -13.54 -8.59 -5.90
CA GLY A 141 -13.90 -7.81 -4.72
C GLY A 141 -13.24 -8.27 -3.41
N PRO A 142 -13.39 -7.48 -2.35
CA PRO A 142 -12.70 -7.67 -1.07
C PRO A 142 -13.13 -8.95 -0.32
N ARG A 143 -14.38 -9.40 -0.50
CA ARG A 143 -14.88 -10.61 0.18
C ARG A 143 -14.16 -11.87 -0.29
N THR A 144 -13.90 -11.99 -1.58
CA THR A 144 -13.17 -13.11 -2.17
C THR A 144 -11.75 -13.16 -1.63
N CYS A 145 -11.07 -12.00 -1.57
CA CYS A 145 -9.74 -11.89 -0.96
C CYS A 145 -9.75 -12.32 0.52
N GLY A 146 -10.75 -11.90 1.29
CA GLY A 146 -10.89 -12.28 2.70
C GLY A 146 -11.08 -13.79 2.92
N ILE A 147 -11.86 -14.46 2.06
CA ILE A 147 -12.05 -15.91 2.13
C ILE A 147 -10.75 -16.64 1.77
N ILE A 148 -10.08 -16.22 0.67
CA ILE A 148 -8.79 -16.80 0.26
C ILE A 148 -7.74 -16.62 1.36
N SER A 149 -7.70 -15.44 2.00
CA SER A 149 -6.83 -15.20 3.15
C SER A 149 -7.08 -16.19 4.28
N SER A 150 -8.35 -16.36 4.69
CA SER A 150 -8.69 -17.27 5.79
C SER A 150 -8.27 -18.72 5.50
N LEU A 151 -8.39 -19.16 4.24
CA LEU A 151 -7.94 -20.48 3.82
C LEU A 151 -6.42 -20.61 3.90
N PHE A 152 -5.67 -19.65 3.35
CA PHE A 152 -4.19 -19.70 3.39
C PHE A 152 -3.63 -19.57 4.80
N LEU A 153 -4.20 -18.71 5.65
CA LEU A 153 -3.83 -18.62 7.06
C LEU A 153 -4.13 -19.92 7.80
N ALA A 154 -5.28 -20.55 7.57
CA ALA A 154 -5.60 -21.84 8.18
C ALA A 154 -4.62 -22.93 7.74
N ILE A 155 -4.33 -23.03 6.44
CA ILE A 155 -3.35 -23.97 5.88
C ILE A 155 -1.97 -23.72 6.51
N GLY A 156 -1.50 -22.48 6.51
CA GLY A 156 -0.20 -22.12 7.08
C GLY A 156 -0.09 -22.43 8.57
N SER A 157 -1.14 -22.15 9.34
CA SER A 157 -1.17 -22.43 10.79
C SER A 157 -1.15 -23.92 11.10
N VAL A 158 -1.96 -24.71 10.38
CA VAL A 158 -2.04 -26.16 10.55
C VAL A 158 -0.74 -26.84 10.11
N LEU A 159 -0.18 -26.44 8.96
CA LEU A 159 1.10 -26.96 8.49
C LEU A 159 2.23 -26.63 9.46
N MET A 160 2.25 -25.41 10.02
CA MET A 160 3.24 -25.03 11.03
C MET A 160 3.11 -25.89 12.28
N SER A 161 1.89 -26.09 12.78
CA SER A 161 1.64 -26.96 13.92
C SER A 161 2.14 -28.39 13.68
N TYR A 162 1.89 -28.96 12.50
CA TYR A 162 2.38 -30.30 12.17
C TYR A 162 3.89 -30.37 11.97
N ALA A 163 4.53 -29.32 11.47
CA ALA A 163 5.99 -29.25 11.33
C ALA A 163 6.69 -29.37 12.71
N PHE A 164 6.12 -28.76 13.76
CA PHE A 164 6.63 -28.93 15.13
C PHE A 164 6.26 -30.28 15.76
N ALA A 165 5.12 -30.87 15.39
CA ALA A 165 4.67 -32.14 15.97
C ALA A 165 5.38 -33.37 15.39
N ILE A 166 5.81 -33.30 14.12
CA ILE A 166 6.39 -34.43 13.37
C ILE A 166 7.83 -34.05 12.95
N PRO A 167 8.87 -34.60 13.61
CA PRO A 167 10.27 -34.26 13.33
C PRO A 167 10.72 -34.55 11.89
N GLU A 168 10.08 -35.50 11.21
CA GLU A 168 10.41 -35.93 9.84
C GLU A 168 9.81 -35.00 8.76
N PHE A 169 8.90 -34.09 9.15
CA PHE A 169 8.19 -33.22 8.22
C PHE A 169 8.79 -31.80 8.23
N ASP A 170 9.69 -31.48 7.29
CA ASP A 170 10.21 -30.12 7.07
C ASP A 170 9.15 -29.22 6.38
N GLY A 171 8.08 -28.95 7.11
CA GLY A 171 6.96 -28.12 6.67
C GLY A 171 7.11 -26.63 6.97
N TYR A 172 8.15 -26.21 7.70
CA TYR A 172 8.31 -24.86 8.23
C TYR A 172 8.28 -23.78 7.15
N LEU A 173 9.03 -23.97 6.06
CA LEU A 173 9.12 -23.00 4.96
C LEU A 173 7.78 -22.86 4.22
N ILE A 174 7.12 -23.98 3.93
CA ILE A 174 5.84 -24.01 3.22
C ILE A 174 4.74 -23.39 4.10
N ALA A 175 4.73 -23.72 5.38
CA ALA A 175 3.81 -23.15 6.35
C ALA A 175 3.97 -21.63 6.42
N ASN A 176 5.20 -21.13 6.49
CA ASN A 176 5.49 -19.70 6.56
C ASN A 176 5.12 -18.96 5.25
N PHE A 177 5.32 -19.59 4.10
CA PHE A 177 4.84 -19.09 2.81
C PHE A 177 3.32 -18.86 2.83
N PHE A 178 2.54 -19.83 3.29
CA PHE A 178 1.08 -19.69 3.37
C PHE A 178 0.63 -18.64 4.39
N LEU A 179 1.32 -18.51 5.53
CA LEU A 179 1.06 -17.46 6.51
C LEU A 179 1.28 -16.06 5.88
N ALA A 180 2.40 -15.85 5.19
CA ALA A 180 2.72 -14.59 4.52
C ALA A 180 1.75 -14.26 3.38
N LEU A 181 1.37 -15.27 2.59
CA LEU A 181 0.39 -15.12 1.50
C LEU A 181 -0.98 -14.74 2.08
N GLY A 182 -1.43 -15.45 3.12
CA GLY A 182 -2.68 -15.17 3.82
C GLY A 182 -2.73 -13.74 4.38
N GLY A 183 -1.66 -13.28 5.04
CA GLY A 183 -1.56 -11.91 5.56
C GLY A 183 -1.70 -10.85 4.47
N SER A 184 -1.12 -11.09 3.29
CA SER A 184 -1.17 -10.17 2.14
C SER A 184 -2.59 -10.02 1.58
N PHE A 185 -3.36 -11.12 1.54
CA PHE A 185 -4.77 -11.11 1.12
C PHE A 185 -5.70 -10.38 2.09
N ILE A 186 -5.32 -10.15 3.35
CA ILE A 186 -6.02 -9.25 4.28
C ILE A 186 -5.58 -7.81 4.07
N PHE A 187 -4.27 -7.60 3.97
CA PHE A 187 -3.70 -6.25 4.02
C PHE A 187 -4.17 -5.35 2.87
N ILE A 188 -4.07 -5.84 1.63
CA ILE A 188 -4.32 -5.02 0.44
C ILE A 188 -5.79 -4.59 0.33
N PRO A 189 -6.79 -5.50 0.45
CA PRO A 189 -8.20 -5.11 0.42
C PRO A 189 -8.60 -4.16 1.56
N SER A 190 -7.89 -4.21 2.69
CA SER A 190 -8.21 -3.38 3.86
C SER A 190 -8.14 -1.89 3.54
N PHE A 191 -7.26 -1.46 2.63
CA PHE A 191 -7.16 -0.06 2.20
C PHE A 191 -8.47 0.51 1.65
N GLN A 192 -9.33 -0.33 1.04
CA GLN A 192 -10.63 0.10 0.51
C GLN A 192 -11.60 0.54 1.62
N MET A 193 -11.37 0.10 2.87
CA MET A 193 -12.17 0.53 4.03
C MET A 193 -12.04 2.03 4.31
N SER A 194 -10.99 2.69 3.83
CA SER A 194 -10.85 4.15 3.89
C SER A 194 -11.99 4.90 3.18
N ASN A 195 -12.59 4.29 2.16
CA ASN A 195 -13.74 4.84 1.44
C ASN A 195 -15.06 4.75 2.24
N ALA A 196 -15.10 3.94 3.32
CA ALA A 196 -16.26 3.88 4.20
C ALA A 196 -16.46 5.21 4.96
N PHE A 197 -15.38 5.93 5.25
CA PHE A 197 -15.39 7.25 5.88
C PHE A 197 -14.47 8.23 5.12
N PRO A 198 -14.96 8.80 4.00
CA PRO A 198 -14.17 9.70 3.15
C PRO A 198 -13.51 10.87 3.87
N LYS A 199 -14.14 11.41 4.92
CA LYS A 199 -13.60 12.52 5.72
C LYS A 199 -12.30 12.15 6.46
N TYR A 200 -12.12 10.88 6.79
CA TYR A 200 -10.99 10.37 7.59
C TYR A 200 -10.18 9.31 6.82
N SER A 201 -10.25 9.32 5.48
CA SER A 201 -9.64 8.29 4.62
C SER A 201 -8.14 8.14 4.88
N GLY A 202 -7.40 9.25 4.93
CA GLY A 202 -5.96 9.25 5.23
C GLY A 202 -5.63 8.64 6.58
N THR A 203 -6.38 9.00 7.64
CA THR A 203 -6.20 8.44 8.99
C THR A 203 -6.50 6.93 9.02
N ILE A 204 -7.50 6.46 8.27
CA ILE A 204 -7.84 5.04 8.18
C ILE A 204 -6.74 4.25 7.45
N VAL A 205 -6.24 4.74 6.32
CA VAL A 205 -5.10 4.14 5.59
C VAL A 205 -3.88 4.06 6.49
N ALA A 206 -3.61 5.12 7.24
CA ALA A 206 -2.53 5.18 8.19
C ALA A 206 -2.73 4.12 9.28
N LEU A 207 -3.91 4.04 9.91
CA LEU A 207 -4.22 3.04 10.94
C LEU A 207 -4.06 1.59 10.46
N ILE A 208 -4.48 1.29 9.22
CA ILE A 208 -4.31 -0.05 8.62
C ILE A 208 -2.82 -0.37 8.43
N THR A 209 -2.04 0.59 7.95
CA THR A 209 -0.59 0.44 7.76
C THR A 209 0.12 0.25 9.11
N GLY A 210 -0.23 1.06 10.12
CA GLY A 210 0.28 0.91 11.48
C GLY A 210 -0.10 -0.44 12.11
N SER A 211 -1.29 -0.96 11.79
CA SER A 211 -1.73 -2.29 12.25
C SER A 211 -0.93 -3.43 11.62
N PHE A 212 -0.47 -3.26 10.38
CA PHE A 212 0.43 -4.21 9.73
C PHE A 212 1.78 -4.29 10.43
N ASP A 213 2.41 -3.15 10.73
CA ASP A 213 3.66 -3.15 11.50
C ASP A 213 3.44 -3.66 12.95
N ALA A 214 2.32 -3.29 13.56
CA ALA A 214 1.94 -3.74 14.90
C ALA A 214 1.70 -5.25 15.00
N SER A 215 1.40 -5.94 13.90
CA SER A 215 1.13 -7.38 13.91
C SER A 215 2.34 -8.23 14.28
N ALA A 216 3.57 -7.70 14.18
CA ALA A 216 4.76 -8.34 14.72
C ALA A 216 4.65 -8.62 16.24
N ALA A 217 3.80 -7.87 16.96
CA ALA A 217 3.53 -8.09 18.38
C ALA A 217 2.93 -9.48 18.68
N VAL A 218 2.28 -10.13 17.71
CA VAL A 218 1.71 -11.47 17.91
C VAL A 218 2.80 -12.49 18.28
N PHE A 219 3.93 -12.47 17.57
CA PHE A 219 5.07 -13.34 17.87
C PHE A 219 5.83 -12.89 19.12
N LEU A 220 5.89 -11.59 19.41
CA LEU A 220 6.43 -11.09 20.68
C LEU A 220 5.62 -11.59 21.88
N PHE A 221 4.30 -11.44 21.87
CA PHE A 221 3.44 -11.92 22.95
C PHE A 221 3.53 -13.44 23.12
N TYR A 222 3.66 -14.16 22.00
CA TYR A 222 3.91 -15.60 22.04
C TYR A 222 5.24 -15.92 22.73
N ARG A 223 6.35 -15.30 22.32
CA ARG A 223 7.67 -15.49 22.95
C ARG A 223 7.61 -15.22 24.46
N LEU A 224 7.00 -14.11 24.88
CA LEU A 224 6.85 -13.77 26.30
C LEU A 224 6.04 -14.83 27.06
N ALA A 225 4.97 -15.37 26.45
CA ALA A 225 4.19 -16.46 27.03
C ALA A 225 4.98 -17.77 27.12
N TYR A 226 5.79 -18.08 26.09
CA TYR A 226 6.65 -19.27 26.06
C TYR A 226 7.71 -19.23 27.17
N GLU A 227 8.39 -18.10 27.35
CA GLU A 227 9.38 -17.88 28.41
C GLU A 227 8.72 -17.90 29.80
N ALA A 228 7.59 -17.19 29.99
CA ALA A 228 6.90 -17.12 31.28
C ALA A 228 6.31 -18.46 31.76
N THR A 229 5.97 -19.35 30.83
CA THR A 229 5.42 -20.68 31.12
C THR A 229 6.48 -21.77 31.25
N GLY A 230 7.77 -21.40 31.24
CA GLY A 230 8.89 -22.33 31.33
C GLY A 230 8.89 -23.35 30.20
N HIS A 231 8.66 -22.90 28.96
CA HIS A 231 8.64 -23.72 27.74
C HIS A 231 7.47 -24.72 27.63
N SER A 232 6.47 -24.67 28.53
CA SER A 232 5.33 -25.59 28.48
C SER A 232 4.30 -25.26 27.38
N PHE A 233 4.29 -24.02 26.87
CA PHE A 233 3.44 -23.58 25.76
C PHE A 233 4.16 -23.70 24.40
N THR A 234 4.34 -24.95 23.95
CA THR A 234 5.08 -25.28 22.72
C THR A 234 4.52 -24.60 21.46
N PRO A 235 5.35 -24.38 20.42
CA PRO A 235 4.91 -23.75 19.16
C PRO A 235 3.77 -24.49 18.48
N GLU A 236 3.74 -25.82 18.56
CA GLU A 236 2.64 -26.66 18.08
C GLU A 236 1.29 -26.14 18.62
N ARG A 237 1.18 -26.00 19.94
CA ARG A 237 -0.06 -25.55 20.60
C ARG A 237 -0.41 -24.12 20.22
N PHE A 238 0.60 -23.26 20.09
CA PHE A 238 0.39 -21.89 19.66
C PHE A 238 -0.18 -21.79 18.25
N PHE A 239 0.44 -22.46 17.27
CA PHE A 239 -0.03 -22.43 15.88
C PHE A 239 -1.38 -23.15 15.71
N PHE A 240 -1.62 -24.23 16.48
CA PHE A 240 -2.94 -24.85 16.53
C PHE A 240 -3.99 -23.88 17.07
N LEU A 241 -3.73 -23.18 18.18
CA LEU A 241 -4.63 -22.16 18.73
C LEU A 241 -4.80 -20.97 17.78
N TYR A 242 -3.75 -20.61 17.05
CA TYR A 242 -3.77 -19.52 16.07
C TYR A 242 -4.75 -19.78 14.92
N THR A 243 -5.19 -21.03 14.67
CA THR A 243 -6.29 -21.35 13.73
C THR A 243 -7.63 -20.69 14.07
N ILE A 244 -7.82 -20.20 15.30
CA ILE A 244 -8.98 -19.40 15.68
C ILE A 244 -9.03 -18.09 14.87
N ILE A 245 -7.88 -17.50 14.54
CA ILE A 245 -7.80 -16.24 13.79
C ILE A 245 -8.37 -16.36 12.37
N PRO A 246 -7.97 -17.32 11.51
CA PRO A 246 -8.59 -17.49 10.20
C PRO A 246 -10.08 -17.81 10.29
N ILE A 247 -10.54 -18.55 11.31
CA ILE A 247 -11.98 -18.80 11.53
C ILE A 247 -12.71 -17.49 11.85
N PHE A 248 -12.16 -16.66 12.73
CA PHE A 248 -12.70 -15.33 13.04
C PHE A 248 -12.79 -14.46 11.79
N ILE A 249 -11.74 -14.44 10.96
CA ILE A 249 -11.71 -13.68 9.71
C ILE A 249 -12.76 -14.19 8.73
N PHE A 250 -12.88 -15.51 8.55
CA PHE A 250 -13.89 -16.10 7.69
C PHE A 250 -15.32 -15.75 8.12
N LEU A 251 -15.62 -15.93 9.41
CA LEU A 251 -16.95 -15.62 9.96
C LEU A 251 -17.29 -14.14 9.82
N SER A 252 -16.33 -13.26 10.10
CA SER A 252 -16.53 -11.82 9.96
C SER A 252 -16.73 -11.39 8.50
N GLN A 253 -16.06 -12.04 7.53
CA GLN A 253 -16.25 -11.81 6.09
C GLN A 253 -17.66 -12.19 5.60
N ILE A 254 -18.26 -13.24 6.17
CA ILE A 254 -19.61 -13.67 5.78
C ILE A 254 -20.68 -12.86 6.50
N ALA A 255 -20.49 -12.54 7.78
CA ALA A 255 -21.51 -11.95 8.61
C ALA A 255 -21.58 -10.40 8.51
N ILE A 256 -20.42 -9.72 8.55
CA ILE A 256 -20.37 -8.28 8.85
C ILE A 256 -19.76 -7.46 7.72
N LEU A 257 -18.61 -7.89 7.17
CA LEU A 257 -17.86 -7.12 6.17
C LEU A 257 -18.64 -6.94 4.86
N PRO A 258 -18.40 -5.83 4.14
CA PRO A 258 -19.13 -5.53 2.92
C PRO A 258 -18.69 -6.50 1.81
N PRO A 259 -19.64 -7.08 1.04
CA PRO A 259 -19.31 -7.95 -0.08
C PRO A 259 -18.72 -7.19 -1.27
N GLN A 260 -18.95 -5.88 -1.32
CA GLN A 260 -18.65 -4.99 -2.44
C GLN A 260 -17.85 -3.77 -1.97
N MET A 261 -17.12 -3.15 -2.89
CA MET A 261 -16.31 -1.96 -2.60
C MET A 261 -17.20 -0.75 -2.29
N TYR A 262 -16.76 0.11 -1.38
CA TYR A 262 -17.43 1.39 -1.15
C TYR A 262 -17.15 2.37 -2.29
N ASP A 263 -18.14 3.19 -2.64
CA ASP A 263 -17.95 4.30 -3.58
C ASP A 263 -16.79 5.20 -3.12
N THR A 264 -15.92 5.56 -4.06
CA THR A 264 -14.85 6.52 -3.84
C THR A 264 -15.37 7.97 -3.88
N VAL A 265 -14.56 8.90 -3.34
CA VAL A 265 -14.87 10.34 -3.33
C VAL A 265 -15.29 10.90 -4.70
N PRO A 266 -14.56 10.66 -5.81
CA PRO A 266 -14.95 11.23 -7.11
C PRO A 266 -16.28 10.67 -7.62
N VAL A 267 -16.58 9.40 -7.35
CA VAL A 267 -17.87 8.78 -7.71
C VAL A 267 -19.01 9.41 -6.91
N LEU A 268 -18.78 9.73 -5.63
CA LEU A 268 -19.75 10.39 -4.77
C LEU A 268 -19.97 11.86 -5.19
N GLU A 269 -18.93 12.59 -5.58
CA GLU A 269 -19.03 13.96 -6.11
C GLU A 269 -19.88 14.01 -7.38
N LYS A 270 -19.66 13.09 -8.33
CA LYS A 270 -20.52 12.96 -9.52
C LYS A 270 -21.96 12.64 -9.16
N LYS A 271 -22.21 11.87 -8.09
CA LYS A 271 -23.56 11.61 -7.57
C LYS A 271 -24.19 12.86 -6.95
N ILE A 272 -23.40 13.77 -6.38
CA ILE A 272 -23.87 15.08 -5.91
C ILE A 272 -24.20 15.98 -7.09
N GLU A 273 -23.31 16.13 -8.07
CA GLU A 273 -23.54 16.96 -9.27
C GLU A 273 -24.82 16.53 -9.99
N ARG A 274 -24.96 15.22 -10.24
CA ARG A 274 -26.19 14.65 -10.82
C ARG A 274 -27.42 14.86 -9.95
N ALA A 275 -27.29 14.92 -8.63
CA ALA A 275 -28.41 15.19 -7.74
C ALA A 275 -28.73 16.70 -7.62
N ARG A 276 -27.80 17.60 -7.96
CA ARG A 276 -28.03 19.05 -7.95
C ARG A 276 -28.82 19.52 -9.16
N ASP A 277 -28.70 18.82 -10.28
CA ASP A 277 -29.44 19.12 -11.51
C ASP A 277 -30.98 19.06 -11.29
N PRO A 278 -31.67 20.21 -11.31
CA PRO A 278 -33.12 20.28 -11.10
C PRO A 278 -33.92 19.77 -12.29
N SER A 279 -33.34 19.70 -13.49
CA SER A 279 -34.03 19.22 -14.69
C SER A 279 -34.43 17.75 -14.58
N ARG A 280 -33.75 16.98 -13.71
CA ARG A 280 -34.04 15.57 -13.45
C ARG A 280 -35.30 15.31 -12.64
N ASP A 281 -35.91 16.36 -12.07
CA ASP A 281 -37.21 16.24 -11.40
C ASP A 281 -38.34 16.11 -12.44
N ILE A 282 -38.09 16.51 -13.69
CA ILE A 282 -38.99 16.44 -14.84
C ILE A 282 -38.65 15.19 -15.65
N HIS A 283 -39.65 14.38 -15.98
CA HIS A 283 -39.49 13.16 -16.77
C HIS A 283 -40.37 13.19 -18.02
N SER A 284 -39.97 12.52 -19.10
CA SER A 284 -40.80 12.45 -20.33
C SER A 284 -42.17 11.83 -20.08
N SER A 285 -42.26 10.91 -19.13
CA SER A 285 -43.53 10.32 -18.68
C SER A 285 -44.47 11.32 -18.00
N ASP A 286 -44.00 12.52 -17.65
CA ASP A 286 -44.85 13.55 -17.07
C ASP A 286 -45.82 14.12 -18.13
N GLU A 287 -45.53 13.94 -19.43
CA GLU A 287 -46.41 14.33 -20.54
C GLU A 287 -47.69 13.48 -20.62
N GLU A 288 -47.68 12.29 -20.01
CA GLU A 288 -48.83 11.37 -19.97
C GLU A 288 -49.80 11.67 -18.81
N ILE A 289 -49.43 12.58 -17.89
CA ILE A 289 -50.21 12.91 -16.70
C ILE A 289 -51.10 14.12 -16.99
N SER A 290 -52.41 13.88 -17.05
CA SER A 290 -53.41 14.90 -17.40
C SER A 290 -53.82 15.83 -16.25
N SER A 291 -53.55 15.43 -14.99
CA SER A 291 -53.90 16.19 -13.79
C SER A 291 -52.72 17.02 -13.27
N GLU A 292 -52.86 18.35 -13.26
CA GLU A 292 -51.82 19.27 -12.76
C GLU A 292 -51.50 19.03 -11.27
N ASP A 293 -52.52 18.80 -10.43
CA ASP A 293 -52.35 18.51 -9.01
C ASP A 293 -51.53 17.23 -8.75
N GLU A 294 -51.71 16.22 -9.60
CA GLU A 294 -50.98 14.95 -9.50
C GLU A 294 -49.53 15.12 -9.94
N LEU A 295 -49.31 15.85 -11.03
CA LEU A 295 -47.98 16.18 -11.56
C LEU A 295 -47.16 16.99 -10.53
N ASP A 296 -47.76 17.98 -9.87
CA ASP A 296 -47.10 18.78 -8.82
C ASP A 296 -46.75 17.95 -7.57
N ARG A 297 -47.62 17.02 -7.17
CA ARG A 297 -47.33 16.06 -6.08
C ARG A 297 -46.16 15.15 -6.43
N ILE A 298 -46.10 14.65 -7.67
CA ILE A 298 -45.03 13.76 -8.13
C ILE A 298 -43.70 14.52 -8.21
N ARG A 299 -43.70 15.73 -8.78
CA ARG A 299 -42.50 16.58 -8.88
C ARG A 299 -41.99 17.02 -7.51
N SER A 300 -42.88 17.40 -6.58
CA SER A 300 -42.49 17.75 -5.21
C SER A 300 -41.90 16.54 -4.47
N TRP A 301 -42.49 15.35 -4.59
CA TRP A 301 -41.93 14.13 -4.01
C TRP A 301 -40.54 13.78 -4.59
N ARG A 302 -40.33 13.93 -5.90
CA ARG A 302 -39.02 13.74 -6.55
C ARG A 302 -37.98 14.75 -6.04
N SER A 303 -38.38 16.03 -5.94
CA SER A 303 -37.55 17.11 -5.40
C SER A 303 -37.15 16.84 -3.94
N ASP A 304 -38.08 16.38 -3.10
CA ASP A 304 -37.81 16.02 -1.71
C ASP A 304 -36.88 14.80 -1.58
N ARG A 305 -37.06 13.78 -2.45
CA ARG A 305 -36.16 12.63 -2.53
C ARG A 305 -34.74 13.06 -2.93
N ARG A 306 -34.62 14.00 -3.88
CA ARG A 306 -33.36 14.57 -4.35
C ARG A 306 -32.66 15.37 -3.25
N LYS A 307 -33.37 16.29 -2.58
CA LYS A 307 -32.88 17.04 -1.41
C LYS A 307 -32.41 16.11 -0.29
N ASN A 308 -33.18 15.06 0.01
CA ASN A 308 -32.79 14.05 1.00
C ASN A 308 -31.52 13.29 0.60
N LYS A 309 -31.33 13.00 -0.69
CA LYS A 309 -30.12 12.36 -1.20
C LYS A 309 -28.90 13.27 -1.09
N ILE A 310 -29.05 14.55 -1.44
CA ILE A 310 -28.00 15.58 -1.26
C ILE A 310 -27.60 15.66 0.21
N ARG A 311 -28.56 15.80 1.14
CA ARG A 311 -28.30 15.84 2.58
C ARG A 311 -27.50 14.63 3.08
N LYS A 312 -27.82 13.42 2.59
CA LYS A 312 -27.06 12.20 2.94
C LYS A 312 -25.64 12.21 2.40
N LEU A 313 -25.42 12.78 1.22
CA LEU A 313 -24.10 12.92 0.62
C LEU A 313 -23.27 14.01 1.31
N ASP A 314 -23.88 15.15 1.65
CA ASP A 314 -23.23 16.23 2.42
C ASP A 314 -22.84 15.75 3.82
N ASN A 315 -23.69 14.97 4.51
CA ASN A 315 -23.31 14.32 5.78
C ASN A 315 -22.10 13.39 5.67
N LEU A 316 -21.83 12.82 4.48
CA LEU A 316 -20.74 11.88 4.25
C LEU A 316 -19.44 12.58 3.82
N LEU A 317 -19.53 13.54 2.90
CA LEU A 317 -18.40 14.23 2.27
C LEU A 317 -18.06 15.57 2.93
N GLY A 318 -19.00 16.17 3.66
CA GLY A 318 -18.98 17.54 4.15
C GLY A 318 -19.84 18.48 3.30
N ASP A 319 -20.26 19.59 3.91
CA ASP A 319 -20.98 20.66 3.22
C ASP A 319 -20.13 21.28 2.10
N GLU A 320 -20.77 22.04 1.22
CA GLU A 320 -20.11 22.66 0.06
C GLU A 320 -18.86 23.48 0.43
N GLY A 321 -18.91 24.24 1.52
CA GLY A 321 -17.75 24.99 2.00
C GLY A 321 -16.58 24.08 2.43
N HIS A 322 -16.85 22.95 3.09
CA HIS A 322 -15.80 21.98 3.45
C HIS A 322 -15.21 21.30 2.22
N ARG A 323 -16.02 21.11 1.17
CA ARG A 323 -15.57 20.51 -0.09
C ARG A 323 -14.72 21.48 -0.90
N GLN A 324 -15.09 22.76 -0.96
CA GLN A 324 -14.28 23.83 -1.55
C GLN A 324 -12.95 24.00 -0.81
N GLU A 325 -12.97 24.08 0.52
CA GLU A 325 -11.74 24.18 1.32
C GLU A 325 -10.81 22.97 1.10
N ARG A 326 -11.36 21.76 0.98
CA ARG A 326 -10.57 20.57 0.62
C ARG A 326 -10.00 20.69 -0.79
N ALA A 327 -10.77 21.14 -1.77
CA ALA A 327 -10.32 21.33 -3.14
C ALA A 327 -9.20 22.39 -3.23
N ASP A 328 -9.37 23.53 -2.55
CA ASP A 328 -8.37 24.60 -2.50
C ASP A 328 -7.08 24.12 -1.82
N ARG A 329 -7.21 23.38 -0.71
CA ARG A 329 -6.07 22.79 0.00
C ARG A 329 -5.36 21.72 -0.84
N GLU A 330 -6.12 20.91 -1.59
CA GLU A 330 -5.56 19.98 -2.56
C GLU A 330 -4.84 20.73 -3.68
N GLU A 331 -5.43 21.79 -4.23
CA GLU A 331 -4.80 22.62 -5.27
C GLU A 331 -3.50 23.27 -4.78
N GLU A 332 -3.47 23.83 -3.57
CA GLU A 332 -2.24 24.33 -2.95
C GLU A 332 -1.19 23.22 -2.75
N ARG A 333 -1.63 22.02 -2.35
CA ARG A 333 -0.74 20.86 -2.20
C ARG A 333 -0.18 20.41 -3.54
N LEU A 334 -1.00 20.40 -4.59
CA LEU A 334 -0.62 20.10 -5.97
C LEU A 334 0.36 21.14 -6.49
N ALA A 335 0.13 22.43 -6.23
CA ALA A 335 1.03 23.52 -6.60
C ALA A 335 2.39 23.43 -5.88
N LYS A 336 2.42 22.99 -4.61
CA LYS A 336 3.67 22.68 -3.87
C LYS A 336 4.39 21.45 -4.43
N SER A 337 3.64 20.51 -5.00
CA SER A 337 4.14 19.31 -5.66
C SER A 337 4.56 19.66 -7.10
N VAL A 338 5.74 20.26 -7.26
CA VAL A 338 6.29 20.69 -8.58
C VAL A 338 6.39 19.56 -9.62
N VAL A 339 6.25 18.31 -9.19
CA VAL A 339 6.37 17.08 -9.98
C VAL A 339 5.01 16.40 -10.21
N TRP A 340 3.91 17.05 -9.86
CA TRP A 340 2.59 16.46 -10.04
C TRP A 340 2.27 16.31 -11.53
N GLY A 341 1.76 15.15 -11.93
CA GLY A 341 1.20 14.98 -13.27
C GLY A 341 2.19 14.69 -14.39
N VAL A 342 3.51 14.64 -14.12
CA VAL A 342 4.56 14.56 -15.16
C VAL A 342 4.36 13.40 -16.13
N LEU A 343 3.85 12.26 -15.65
CA LEU A 343 3.63 11.07 -16.48
C LEU A 343 2.15 10.66 -16.55
N HIS A 344 1.21 11.51 -16.14
CA HIS A 344 -0.22 11.20 -16.20
C HIS A 344 -0.65 11.02 -17.68
N GLY A 345 -1.55 10.07 -17.92
CA GLY A 345 -2.06 9.77 -19.27
C GLY A 345 -1.14 8.89 -20.14
N LEU A 346 0.11 8.62 -19.73
CA LEU A 346 0.96 7.66 -20.43
C LEU A 346 0.63 6.22 -20.05
N PRO A 347 0.68 5.26 -20.99
CA PRO A 347 0.46 3.85 -20.66
C PRO A 347 1.58 3.31 -19.77
N ALA A 348 1.23 2.38 -18.88
CA ALA A 348 2.12 1.86 -17.83
C ALA A 348 3.48 1.38 -18.36
N HIS A 349 3.52 0.68 -19.49
CA HIS A 349 4.77 0.21 -20.09
C HIS A 349 5.73 1.36 -20.47
N LYS A 350 5.21 2.49 -20.96
CA LYS A 350 6.02 3.68 -21.26
C LYS A 350 6.47 4.36 -19.98
N GLN A 351 5.60 4.43 -18.97
CA GLN A 351 5.95 4.97 -17.66
C GLN A 351 7.09 4.18 -17.01
N MET A 352 7.10 2.85 -17.15
CA MET A 352 8.14 1.97 -16.59
C MET A 352 9.50 2.08 -17.27
N LEU A 353 9.54 2.56 -18.52
CA LEU A 353 10.80 2.81 -19.24
C LEU A 353 11.42 4.17 -18.89
N THR A 354 10.74 4.98 -18.09
CA THR A 354 11.25 6.31 -17.72
C THR A 354 12.29 6.25 -16.61
N PRO A 355 13.23 7.21 -16.56
CA PRO A 355 14.17 7.34 -15.45
C PRO A 355 13.46 7.54 -14.10
N TRP A 356 12.25 8.13 -14.08
CA TRP A 356 11.43 8.27 -12.89
C TRP A 356 11.09 6.93 -12.24
N PHE A 357 10.78 5.92 -13.06
CA PHE A 357 10.50 4.56 -12.62
C PHE A 357 11.77 3.80 -12.26
N ILE A 358 12.80 3.86 -13.11
CA ILE A 358 14.02 3.08 -12.91
C ILE A 358 14.72 3.50 -11.61
N LEU A 359 14.88 4.80 -11.36
CA LEU A 359 15.57 5.32 -10.18
C LEU A 359 14.81 5.02 -8.88
N ILE A 360 13.48 5.18 -8.86
CA ILE A 360 12.68 4.86 -7.68
C ILE A 360 12.67 3.35 -7.43
N THR A 361 12.59 2.53 -8.49
CA THR A 361 12.63 1.07 -8.38
C THR A 361 13.95 0.61 -7.81
N LEU A 362 15.06 1.15 -8.30
CA LEU A 362 16.39 0.78 -7.83
C LEU A 362 16.61 1.19 -6.36
N LEU A 363 16.15 2.39 -5.96
CA LEU A 363 16.15 2.81 -4.56
C LEU A 363 15.32 1.87 -3.69
N THR A 364 14.12 1.49 -4.14
CA THR A 364 13.23 0.56 -3.45
C THR A 364 13.84 -0.81 -3.31
N VAL A 365 14.41 -1.37 -4.37
CA VAL A 365 15.10 -2.66 -4.34
C VAL A 365 16.20 -2.67 -3.26
N ILE A 366 17.11 -1.67 -3.28
CA ILE A 366 18.22 -1.62 -2.31
C ILE A 366 17.67 -1.48 -0.89
N GLN A 367 16.69 -0.61 -0.69
CA GLN A 367 16.23 -0.31 0.65
C GLN A 367 15.34 -1.42 1.23
N MET A 368 14.55 -2.11 0.40
CA MET A 368 13.78 -3.29 0.79
C MET A 368 14.71 -4.41 1.26
N LEU A 369 15.76 -4.69 0.46
CA LEU A 369 16.78 -5.68 0.78
C LEU A 369 17.45 -5.36 2.11
N ARG A 370 17.85 -4.11 2.30
CA ARG A 370 18.49 -3.67 3.53
C ARG A 370 17.58 -3.78 4.76
N MET A 371 16.32 -3.39 4.64
CA MET A 371 15.37 -3.47 5.76
C MET A 371 15.12 -4.93 6.15
N ASN A 372 14.90 -5.81 5.17
CA ASN A 372 14.65 -7.23 5.42
C ASN A 372 15.89 -7.93 5.97
N TYR A 373 17.07 -7.63 5.44
CA TYR A 373 18.34 -8.14 5.95
C TYR A 373 18.56 -7.73 7.41
N PHE A 374 18.29 -6.47 7.76
CA PHE A 374 18.39 -6.01 9.16
C PHE A 374 17.46 -6.80 10.09
N ILE A 375 16.19 -7.01 9.72
CA ILE A 375 15.25 -7.79 10.55
C ILE A 375 15.74 -9.23 10.75
N ALA A 376 16.28 -9.87 9.71
CA ALA A 376 16.74 -11.25 9.77
C ALA A 376 17.98 -11.42 10.65
N THR A 377 18.89 -10.44 10.61
CA THR A 377 20.25 -10.59 11.15
C THR A 377 20.56 -9.68 12.34
N ILE A 378 19.59 -8.92 12.87
CA ILE A 378 19.82 -7.95 13.96
C ILE A 378 20.60 -8.55 15.15
N ARG A 379 20.21 -9.75 15.63
CA ARG A 379 20.91 -10.43 16.72
C ARG A 379 22.35 -10.76 16.34
N ALA A 380 22.54 -11.49 15.24
CA ALA A 380 23.86 -11.91 14.76
C ALA A 380 24.79 -10.72 14.44
N GLN A 381 24.26 -9.63 13.87
CA GLN A 381 25.00 -8.41 13.58
C GLN A 381 25.54 -7.78 14.86
N TYR A 382 24.69 -7.57 15.88
CA TYR A 382 25.13 -6.93 17.12
C TYR A 382 25.97 -7.84 17.99
N GLU A 383 25.79 -9.16 17.90
CA GLU A 383 26.65 -10.14 18.55
C GLU A 383 28.08 -10.06 18.00
N TYR A 384 28.21 -10.06 16.67
CA TYR A 384 29.50 -9.86 16.00
C TYR A 384 30.13 -8.49 16.30
N MET A 385 29.33 -7.41 16.30
CA MET A 385 29.84 -6.05 16.49
C MET A 385 30.19 -5.68 17.93
N LEU A 386 29.50 -6.27 18.93
CA LEU A 386 29.67 -5.94 20.34
C LEU A 386 30.43 -7.01 21.12
N ASP A 387 30.73 -8.16 20.49
CA ASP A 387 31.41 -9.32 21.10
C ASP A 387 30.71 -9.76 22.40
N SER A 388 29.37 -9.68 22.42
CA SER A 388 28.56 -9.91 23.61
C SER A 388 27.13 -10.34 23.25
N GLU A 389 26.82 -11.59 23.55
CA GLU A 389 25.47 -12.18 23.40
C GLU A 389 24.42 -11.43 24.23
N TYR A 390 24.76 -11.05 25.47
CA TYR A 390 23.84 -10.35 26.37
C TYR A 390 23.41 -8.98 25.81
N LEU A 391 24.36 -8.19 25.29
CA LEU A 391 24.07 -6.89 24.71
C LEU A 391 23.28 -7.02 23.40
N ALA A 392 23.64 -7.98 22.55
CA ALA A 392 22.91 -8.27 21.33
C ALA A 392 21.46 -8.69 21.59
N ALA A 393 21.24 -9.57 22.58
CA ALA A 393 19.91 -9.99 23.02
C ALA A 393 19.08 -8.81 23.57
N SER A 394 19.72 -7.89 24.31
CA SER A 394 19.04 -6.68 24.82
C SER A 394 18.57 -5.75 23.70
N ILE A 395 19.42 -5.53 22.68
CA ILE A 395 19.06 -4.73 21.50
C ILE A 395 17.94 -5.43 20.70
N ASN A 396 18.03 -6.74 20.51
CA ASN A 396 16.99 -7.52 19.83
C ASN A 396 15.65 -7.46 20.58
N HIS A 397 15.64 -7.61 21.90
CA HIS A 397 14.44 -7.46 22.71
C HIS A 397 13.85 -6.05 22.60
N PHE A 398 14.69 -5.02 22.61
CA PHE A 398 14.23 -3.65 22.37
C PHE A 398 13.61 -3.49 20.97
N PHE A 399 14.22 -4.09 19.94
CA PHE A 399 13.67 -4.12 18.58
C PHE A 399 12.31 -4.81 18.51
N ASP A 400 12.15 -5.97 19.15
CA ASP A 400 10.90 -6.73 19.15
C ASP A 400 9.74 -5.90 19.74
N VAL A 401 10.00 -5.09 20.76
CA VAL A 401 9.01 -4.19 21.38
C VAL A 401 8.82 -2.90 20.58
N ALA A 402 9.91 -2.32 20.07
CA ALA A 402 9.89 -1.05 19.37
C ALA A 402 9.15 -1.15 18.03
N LEU A 403 9.31 -2.26 17.29
CA LEU A 403 8.73 -2.44 15.97
C LEU A 403 7.19 -2.30 15.98
N PRO A 404 6.43 -3.02 16.82
CA PRO A 404 4.99 -2.83 16.90
C PRO A 404 4.55 -1.46 17.42
N VAL A 405 5.22 -0.97 18.47
CA VAL A 405 4.85 0.29 19.14
C VAL A 405 5.08 1.48 18.22
N GLY A 406 6.24 1.54 17.56
CA GLY A 406 6.55 2.64 16.67
C GLY A 406 5.74 2.58 15.37
N GLY A 407 5.34 1.40 14.87
CA GLY A 407 4.36 1.31 13.78
C GLY A 407 3.08 2.11 14.09
N VAL A 408 2.50 1.94 15.28
CA VAL A 408 1.30 2.66 15.71
C VAL A 408 1.57 4.14 15.97
N ILE A 409 2.66 4.47 16.68
CA ILE A 409 2.95 5.85 17.09
C ILE A 409 3.34 6.72 15.88
N CYS A 410 4.10 6.18 14.92
CA CYS A 410 4.61 6.96 13.77
C CYS A 410 3.54 7.26 12.73
N THR A 411 2.51 6.41 12.66
CA THR A 411 1.40 6.48 11.71
C THR A 411 0.80 7.88 11.51
N PRO A 412 0.34 8.62 12.55
CA PRO A 412 -0.23 9.96 12.38
C PRO A 412 0.79 11.00 11.91
N PHE A 413 2.05 10.88 12.34
CA PHE A 413 3.11 11.82 11.97
C PHE A 413 3.52 11.66 10.51
N ILE A 414 3.52 10.44 9.99
CA ILE A 414 3.84 10.16 8.59
C ILE A 414 2.82 10.82 7.64
N GLY A 415 1.53 10.74 7.97
CA GLY A 415 0.48 11.43 7.20
C GLY A 415 0.71 12.94 7.15
N LEU A 416 0.93 13.57 8.32
CA LEU A 416 1.23 15.00 8.40
C LEU A 416 2.52 15.37 7.66
N PHE A 417 3.54 14.52 7.69
CA PHE A 417 4.81 14.70 7.00
C PHE A 417 4.63 14.72 5.48
N LEU A 418 3.89 13.76 4.92
CA LEU A 418 3.64 13.63 3.47
C LEU A 418 2.62 14.66 2.94
N ASP A 419 1.77 15.19 3.82
CA ASP A 419 0.82 16.25 3.47
C ASP A 419 1.50 17.62 3.36
N ASN A 420 2.52 17.88 4.18
CA ASN A 420 3.15 19.20 4.26
C ASN A 420 4.43 19.35 3.41
N LEU A 421 5.06 18.25 3.00
CA LEU A 421 6.31 18.29 2.26
C LEU A 421 6.12 18.05 0.76
N SER A 422 6.97 18.72 -0.04
CA SER A 422 7.10 18.43 -1.47
C SER A 422 7.75 17.07 -1.69
N VAL A 423 7.42 16.40 -2.81
CA VAL A 423 7.98 15.08 -3.16
C VAL A 423 9.52 15.05 -3.14
N PRO A 424 10.26 16.01 -3.74
CA PRO A 424 11.73 16.02 -3.66
C PRO A 424 12.25 16.16 -2.23
N THR A 425 11.59 16.96 -1.39
CA THR A 425 11.98 17.13 0.03
C THR A 425 11.74 15.86 0.83
N ALA A 426 10.60 15.19 0.62
CA ALA A 426 10.30 13.92 1.27
C ALA A 426 11.34 12.84 0.91
N LEU A 427 11.69 12.73 -0.38
CA LEU A 427 12.75 11.82 -0.84
C LEU A 427 14.12 12.17 -0.25
N LEU A 428 14.46 13.46 -0.16
CA LEU A 428 15.71 13.90 0.48
C LEU A 428 15.76 13.44 1.94
N VAL A 429 14.68 13.68 2.71
CA VAL A 429 14.61 13.26 4.12
C VAL A 429 14.76 11.75 4.24
N ILE A 430 14.08 10.97 3.40
CA ILE A 430 14.19 9.50 3.39
C ILE A 430 15.64 9.07 3.13
N VAL A 431 16.30 9.61 2.10
CA VAL A 431 17.69 9.28 1.79
C VAL A 431 18.64 9.69 2.92
N THR A 432 18.41 10.83 3.57
CA THR A 432 19.22 11.23 4.74
C THR A 432 19.03 10.28 5.92
N LEU A 433 17.79 9.91 6.24
CA LEU A 433 17.50 8.97 7.32
C LEU A 433 18.07 7.58 7.04
N THR A 434 17.93 7.05 5.82
CA THR A 434 18.50 5.75 5.44
C THR A 434 20.03 5.77 5.55
N THR A 435 20.67 6.88 5.19
CA THR A 435 22.12 7.05 5.29
C THR A 435 22.57 7.13 6.74
N ILE A 436 21.88 7.88 7.60
CA ILE A 436 22.18 7.96 9.03
C ILE A 436 22.08 6.58 9.68
N ILE A 437 21.01 5.83 9.41
CA ILE A 437 20.86 4.44 9.89
C ILE A 437 22.02 3.58 9.37
N GLY A 438 22.53 3.85 8.16
CA GLY A 438 23.59 3.06 7.54
C GLY A 438 24.90 3.25 8.26
N VAL A 439 25.23 4.51 8.55
CA VAL A 439 26.40 4.88 9.34
C VAL A 439 26.30 4.33 10.76
N LEU A 440 25.16 4.52 11.43
CA LEU A 440 24.97 4.05 12.81
C LEU A 440 25.06 2.52 12.91
N ASN A 441 24.50 1.78 11.94
CA ASN A 441 24.54 0.31 11.93
C ASN A 441 25.94 -0.26 11.61
N SER A 442 26.92 0.58 11.28
CA SER A 442 28.32 0.17 11.11
C SER A 442 29.20 0.51 12.32
N LEU A 443 28.64 1.17 13.35
CA LEU A 443 29.39 1.54 14.56
C LEU A 443 29.24 0.47 15.65
N PRO A 444 30.34 -0.08 16.19
CA PRO A 444 30.32 -1.10 17.25
C PRO A 444 30.06 -0.47 18.64
N PHE A 445 28.97 0.29 18.78
CA PHE A 445 28.57 0.92 20.03
C PHE A 445 27.13 0.59 20.39
N VAL A 446 26.88 0.28 21.67
CA VAL A 446 25.55 -0.07 22.19
C VAL A 446 24.53 1.06 21.94
N TRP A 447 24.90 2.31 22.20
CA TRP A 447 24.03 3.45 21.95
C TRP A 447 23.67 3.61 20.46
N ALA A 448 24.60 3.27 19.56
CA ALA A 448 24.37 3.32 18.12
C ALA A 448 23.36 2.24 17.70
N GLY A 449 23.38 1.07 18.33
CA GLY A 449 22.39 0.02 18.13
C GLY A 449 20.97 0.46 18.50
N TYR A 450 20.77 1.01 19.70
CA TYR A 450 19.45 1.53 20.11
C TYR A 450 18.97 2.68 19.21
N MET A 451 19.85 3.59 18.81
CA MET A 451 19.51 4.67 17.87
C MET A 451 19.14 4.14 16.47
N THR A 452 19.83 3.11 16.00
CA THR A 452 19.53 2.43 14.74
C THR A 452 18.13 1.83 14.78
N VAL A 453 17.77 1.13 15.85
CA VAL A 453 16.41 0.58 16.05
C VAL A 453 15.36 1.68 16.05
N CYS A 454 15.54 2.75 16.84
CA CYS A 454 14.59 3.87 16.89
C CYS A 454 14.34 4.49 15.51
N LEU A 455 15.43 4.78 14.76
CA LEU A 455 15.32 5.36 13.43
C LEU A 455 14.77 4.37 12.40
N PHE A 456 15.08 3.08 12.52
CA PHE A 456 14.55 2.04 11.65
C PHE A 456 13.03 1.94 11.75
N VAL A 457 12.52 1.91 12.98
CA VAL A 457 11.08 1.82 13.26
C VAL A 457 10.32 3.05 12.74
N LEU A 458 10.95 4.23 12.75
CA LEU A 458 10.40 5.46 12.13
C LEU A 458 10.47 5.41 10.59
N LEU A 459 11.61 4.98 10.04
CA LEU A 459 11.87 5.00 8.62
C LEU A 459 11.01 4.00 7.86
N ARG A 460 10.81 2.79 8.39
CA ARG A 460 10.14 1.70 7.66
C ARG A 460 8.71 2.07 7.22
N PRO A 461 7.81 2.52 8.10
CA PRO A 461 6.46 2.89 7.67
C PRO A 461 6.46 4.18 6.84
N LEU A 462 7.34 5.14 7.16
CA LEU A 462 7.53 6.37 6.38
C LEU A 462 7.92 6.06 4.93
N TYR A 463 8.81 5.10 4.71
CA TYR A 463 9.29 4.68 3.41
C TYR A 463 8.13 4.16 2.54
N TYR A 464 7.36 3.20 3.04
CA TYR A 464 6.25 2.61 2.29
C TYR A 464 5.17 3.64 1.96
N SER A 465 4.79 4.49 2.92
CA SER A 465 3.82 5.56 2.67
C SER A 465 4.33 6.57 1.64
N ALA A 466 5.61 6.96 1.71
CA ALA A 466 6.20 7.90 0.77
C ALA A 466 6.36 7.34 -0.65
N MET A 467 6.68 6.05 -0.80
CA MET A 467 6.77 5.41 -2.13
C MET A 467 5.40 5.32 -2.80
N SER A 468 4.35 5.01 -2.03
CA SER A 468 2.96 5.03 -2.52
C SER A 468 2.52 6.45 -2.92
N ASP A 469 2.82 7.45 -2.08
CA ASP A 469 2.54 8.87 -2.38
C ASP A 469 3.31 9.37 -3.63
N TYR A 470 4.59 9.00 -3.77
CA TYR A 470 5.37 9.27 -4.98
C TYR A 470 4.71 8.64 -6.22
N ALA A 471 4.31 7.37 -6.13
CA ALA A 471 3.73 6.67 -7.27
C ALA A 471 2.42 7.31 -7.73
N THR A 472 1.55 7.70 -6.79
CA THR A 472 0.31 8.41 -7.12
C THR A 472 0.55 9.79 -7.74
N LYS A 473 1.48 10.59 -7.19
CA LYS A 473 1.76 11.94 -7.69
C LYS A 473 2.43 11.96 -9.07
N VAL A 474 3.39 11.05 -9.30
CA VAL A 474 4.20 11.04 -10.54
C VAL A 474 3.52 10.26 -11.67
N PHE A 475 3.04 9.04 -11.41
CA PHE A 475 2.51 8.14 -12.46
C PHE A 475 0.98 8.21 -12.59
N GLY A 476 0.28 8.64 -11.54
CA GLY A 476 -1.17 8.81 -11.54
C GLY A 476 -1.93 7.57 -11.07
N PHE A 477 -3.24 7.76 -10.84
CA PHE A 477 -4.12 6.76 -10.23
C PHE A 477 -4.49 5.59 -11.16
N ALA A 478 -4.49 5.82 -12.48
CA ALA A 478 -4.96 4.84 -13.47
C ALA A 478 -3.99 3.66 -13.67
N THR A 479 -2.68 3.91 -13.56
CA THR A 479 -1.64 2.89 -13.70
C THR A 479 -1.00 2.53 -12.36
N PHE A 480 -1.56 3.03 -11.25
CA PHE A 480 -0.99 2.91 -9.91
C PHE A 480 -0.69 1.46 -9.53
N GLY A 481 -1.68 0.55 -9.60
CA GLY A 481 -1.52 -0.86 -9.26
C GLY A 481 -0.43 -1.56 -10.08
N ARG A 482 -0.40 -1.29 -11.40
CA ARG A 482 0.66 -1.77 -12.30
C ARG A 482 2.03 -1.28 -11.87
N VAL A 483 2.20 0.02 -11.70
CA VAL A 483 3.50 0.63 -11.47
C VAL A 483 4.02 0.32 -10.06
N TYR A 484 3.22 0.65 -9.04
CA TYR A 484 3.59 0.42 -7.64
C TYR A 484 3.72 -1.07 -7.33
N GLY A 485 2.78 -1.90 -7.77
CA GLY A 485 2.88 -3.34 -7.62
C GLY A 485 4.11 -3.93 -8.31
N THR A 486 4.51 -3.40 -9.49
CA THR A 486 5.73 -3.88 -10.14
C THR A 486 6.99 -3.45 -9.40
N ILE A 487 7.04 -2.22 -8.85
CA ILE A 487 8.14 -1.78 -7.98
C ILE A 487 8.33 -2.75 -6.81
N ILE A 488 7.25 -3.06 -6.10
CA ILE A 488 7.28 -3.96 -4.94
C ILE A 488 7.62 -5.39 -5.35
N CYS A 489 7.04 -5.90 -6.44
CA CYS A 489 7.34 -7.24 -6.93
C CYS A 489 8.81 -7.40 -7.37
N LEU A 490 9.36 -6.43 -8.11
CA LEU A 490 10.78 -6.43 -8.49
C LEU A 490 11.68 -6.38 -7.25
N SER A 491 11.32 -5.59 -6.23
CA SER A 491 12.05 -5.58 -4.95
C SER A 491 11.99 -6.92 -4.23
N GLY A 492 10.84 -7.61 -4.27
CA GLY A 492 10.68 -8.96 -3.73
C GLY A 492 11.51 -10.00 -4.48
N LEU A 493 11.59 -9.93 -5.81
CA LEU A 493 12.42 -10.84 -6.61
C LEU A 493 13.91 -10.66 -6.30
N VAL A 494 14.37 -9.42 -6.17
CA VAL A 494 15.77 -9.16 -5.79
C VAL A 494 16.06 -9.59 -4.35
N ASN A 495 15.08 -9.61 -3.44
CA ASN A 495 15.28 -10.17 -2.10
C ASN A 495 15.65 -11.66 -2.10
N PHE A 496 15.46 -12.44 -3.17
CA PHE A 496 16.06 -13.78 -3.25
C PHE A 496 17.59 -13.75 -3.17
N SER A 497 18.21 -12.66 -3.65
CA SER A 497 19.66 -12.47 -3.54
C SER A 497 20.11 -12.25 -2.09
N GLN A 498 19.19 -11.96 -1.15
CA GLN A 498 19.51 -11.83 0.28
C GLN A 498 20.20 -13.10 0.79
N TYR A 499 19.69 -14.29 0.47
CA TYR A 499 20.32 -15.56 0.86
C TYR A 499 21.76 -15.68 0.35
N GLY A 500 22.01 -15.26 -0.90
CA GLY A 500 23.35 -15.26 -1.48
C GLY A 500 24.26 -14.21 -0.86
N ILE A 501 23.73 -13.05 -0.49
CA ILE A 501 24.47 -11.99 0.22
C ILE A 501 24.81 -12.46 1.63
N ASP A 502 23.89 -13.10 2.35
CA ASP A 502 24.12 -13.69 3.68
C ASP A 502 25.27 -14.72 3.61
N ALA A 503 25.25 -15.61 2.63
CA ALA A 503 26.32 -16.58 2.41
C ALA A 503 27.67 -15.92 2.07
N LEU A 504 27.69 -14.99 1.12
CA LEU A 504 28.89 -14.26 0.70
C LEU A 504 29.49 -13.40 1.81
N THR A 505 28.66 -12.87 2.71
CA THR A 505 29.11 -11.97 3.78
C THR A 505 29.76 -12.70 4.94
N LEU A 506 29.33 -13.94 5.18
CA LEU A 506 29.96 -14.84 6.13
C LEU A 506 31.26 -15.48 5.60
N GLU A 507 31.49 -15.52 4.27
CA GLU A 507 32.69 -16.14 3.68
C GLU A 507 33.76 -15.14 3.21
N VAL A 508 33.37 -14.02 2.59
CA VAL A 508 34.31 -13.12 1.87
C VAL A 508 34.52 -11.77 2.57
N LEU A 509 33.52 -11.26 3.28
CA LEU A 509 33.54 -9.89 3.84
C LEU A 509 33.95 -9.78 5.32
N HIS A 510 34.41 -10.86 5.95
CA HIS A 510 34.76 -10.89 7.38
C HIS A 510 33.70 -10.17 8.25
N GLY A 511 32.41 -10.43 8.00
CA GLY A 511 31.33 -10.10 8.95
C GLY A 511 30.62 -8.74 8.81
N ASN A 512 30.89 -7.87 7.82
CA ASN A 512 30.12 -6.62 7.72
C ASN A 512 29.71 -6.16 6.29
N PRO A 513 28.55 -6.61 5.77
CA PRO A 513 27.95 -6.09 4.52
C PRO A 513 27.32 -4.71 4.62
N THR A 514 27.05 -4.24 5.84
CA THR A 514 26.26 -3.02 6.07
C THR A 514 26.81 -1.77 5.36
N PRO A 515 28.13 -1.52 5.25
CA PRO A 515 28.63 -0.32 4.56
C PRO A 515 28.45 -0.39 3.04
N ALA A 516 28.55 -1.56 2.39
CA ALA A 516 28.44 -1.67 0.93
C ALA A 516 27.01 -1.34 0.46
N LEU A 517 26.00 -1.92 1.12
CA LEU A 517 24.59 -1.66 0.84
C LEU A 517 24.17 -0.22 1.22
N ALA A 518 24.70 0.31 2.33
CA ALA A 518 24.46 1.70 2.73
C ALA A 518 25.03 2.69 1.69
N THR A 519 26.23 2.42 1.17
CA THR A 519 26.87 3.27 0.17
C THR A 519 26.11 3.23 -1.16
N ALA A 520 25.69 2.04 -1.62
CA ALA A 520 24.87 1.90 -2.82
C ALA A 520 23.54 2.65 -2.70
N GLY A 521 22.86 2.51 -1.56
CA GLY A 521 21.60 3.22 -1.28
C GLY A 521 21.76 4.74 -1.27
N PHE A 522 22.84 5.25 -0.66
CA PHE A 522 23.15 6.69 -0.64
C PHE A 522 23.41 7.24 -2.05
N LEU A 523 24.21 6.55 -2.86
CA LEU A 523 24.54 6.98 -4.22
C LEU A 523 23.27 7.05 -5.08
N VAL A 524 22.47 5.99 -5.09
CA VAL A 524 21.25 5.90 -5.89
C VAL A 524 20.21 6.91 -5.40
N GLY A 525 20.02 7.00 -4.08
CA GLY A 525 19.11 7.96 -3.47
C GLY A 525 19.48 9.41 -3.79
N THR A 526 20.77 9.74 -3.75
CA THR A 526 21.26 11.08 -4.09
C THR A 526 21.02 11.39 -5.57
N VAL A 527 21.27 10.44 -6.46
CA VAL A 527 20.97 10.60 -7.90
C VAL A 527 19.49 10.82 -8.13
N LEU A 528 18.61 10.04 -7.49
CA LEU A 528 17.16 10.23 -7.58
C LEU A 528 16.76 11.64 -7.09
N VAL A 529 17.20 12.06 -5.91
CA VAL A 529 16.84 13.37 -5.35
C VAL A 529 17.33 14.50 -6.24
N LEU A 530 18.56 14.41 -6.76
CA LEU A 530 19.10 15.41 -7.70
C LEU A 530 18.31 15.44 -9.01
N PHE A 531 17.98 14.27 -9.57
CA PHE A 531 17.18 14.14 -10.78
C PHE A 531 15.78 14.75 -10.61
N VAL A 532 15.06 14.34 -9.56
CA VAL A 532 13.71 14.84 -9.25
C VAL A 532 13.73 16.35 -8.97
N ARG A 533 14.77 16.85 -8.28
CA ARG A 533 14.93 18.29 -8.01
C ARG A 533 15.30 19.10 -9.25
N GLN A 534 16.05 18.52 -10.19
CA GLN A 534 16.37 19.18 -11.47
C GLN A 534 15.15 19.26 -12.37
N GLN A 535 14.41 18.16 -12.52
CA GLN A 535 13.18 18.11 -13.31
C GLN A 535 12.05 18.94 -12.67
N GLY A 536 12.05 19.07 -11.33
CA GLY A 536 11.14 19.93 -10.58
C GLY A 536 11.56 21.40 -10.52
N LYS A 537 12.59 21.86 -11.26
CA LYS A 537 12.80 23.30 -11.43
C LYS A 537 11.88 23.78 -12.55
N PRO A 538 11.12 24.87 -12.38
CA PRO A 538 10.40 25.47 -13.49
C PRO A 538 11.44 25.81 -14.56
N VAL A 539 11.29 25.22 -15.74
CA VAL A 539 12.15 25.47 -16.88
C VAL A 539 12.15 26.98 -17.11
N LYS A 540 13.27 27.66 -16.84
CA LYS A 540 13.57 29.00 -17.35
C LYS A 540 13.82 28.86 -18.85
N SER A 541 12.78 28.59 -19.62
CA SER A 541 12.77 28.74 -21.07
C SER A 541 11.73 29.81 -21.37
N ASN A 542 12.20 30.83 -22.08
CA ASN A 542 11.51 31.98 -22.65
C ASN A 542 10.01 32.12 -22.38
N LYS A 543 9.61 33.33 -21.97
CA LYS A 543 8.25 33.84 -22.10
C LYS A 543 7.72 33.57 -23.51
N VAL A 544 7.11 32.41 -23.72
CA VAL A 544 6.07 32.22 -24.72
C VAL A 544 4.83 32.78 -24.05
N PRO A 545 4.17 33.81 -24.62
CA PRO A 545 3.00 34.38 -24.00
C PRO A 545 1.94 33.28 -23.83
N TYR A 546 1.41 33.17 -22.62
CA TYR A 546 0.34 32.27 -22.18
C TYR A 546 -1.02 32.53 -22.88
N LEU A 547 -1.03 32.95 -24.15
CA LEU A 547 -2.21 33.35 -24.92
C LEU A 547 -2.40 32.59 -26.26
N ALA A 548 -1.58 31.58 -26.57
CA ALA A 548 -1.61 30.92 -27.89
C ALA A 548 -2.15 29.48 -27.90
N VAL A 549 -2.95 29.06 -26.91
CA VAL A 549 -3.66 27.76 -26.92
C VAL A 549 -5.20 27.92 -26.90
N HIS A 550 -5.72 29.15 -26.80
CA HIS A 550 -7.16 29.45 -26.90
C HIS A 550 -7.53 30.22 -28.17
N SER A 551 -7.13 29.71 -29.33
CA SER A 551 -7.69 30.18 -30.60
C SER A 551 -7.80 29.04 -31.61
N ILE A 552 -8.74 28.12 -31.36
CA ILE A 552 -9.38 27.40 -32.46
C ILE A 552 -10.57 28.29 -32.87
N PRO A 553 -10.68 28.71 -34.14
CA PRO A 553 -11.75 29.59 -34.57
C PRO A 553 -13.10 28.89 -34.40
N GLU A 554 -13.96 29.46 -33.55
CA GLU A 554 -15.38 29.15 -33.53
C GLU A 554 -16.00 29.44 -34.91
N ARG A 555 -16.84 28.50 -35.37
CA ARG A 555 -17.76 28.56 -36.52
C ARG A 555 -17.15 28.35 -37.91
N THR A 556 -17.12 27.08 -38.32
CA THR A 556 -17.44 26.71 -39.71
C THR A 556 -18.93 26.31 -39.79
N PRO A 557 -19.74 26.92 -40.66
CA PRO A 557 -21.17 26.60 -40.75
C PRO A 557 -21.39 25.20 -41.34
N LEU A 558 -22.14 24.38 -40.60
CA LEU A 558 -22.70 23.09 -41.04
C LEU A 558 -23.87 23.32 -42.01
N ILE A 559 -23.63 23.87 -43.21
CA ILE A 559 -24.56 23.76 -44.35
C ILE A 559 -23.74 23.68 -45.64
N ARG A 560 -23.74 22.51 -46.28
CA ARG A 560 -23.22 22.31 -47.64
C ARG A 560 -24.22 22.95 -48.61
N ARG A 561 -23.93 24.14 -49.16
CA ARG A 561 -24.64 24.64 -50.34
C ARG A 561 -24.34 23.69 -51.50
N ILE A 562 -25.39 23.11 -52.06
CA ILE A 562 -25.35 22.50 -53.38
C ILE A 562 -25.21 23.66 -54.36
N THR A 563 -24.06 23.81 -54.98
CA THR A 563 -23.88 24.66 -56.16
C THR A 563 -23.87 23.76 -57.39
N GLU A 564 -24.72 24.15 -58.32
CA GLU A 564 -24.99 23.58 -59.63
C GLU A 564 -23.71 23.28 -60.41
N VAL A 565 -23.71 22.15 -61.10
CA VAL A 565 -22.78 21.84 -62.17
C VAL A 565 -23.46 22.30 -63.47
N GLU A 566 -23.02 23.42 -64.01
CA GLU A 566 -23.21 23.79 -65.42
C GLU A 566 -21.84 23.78 -66.11
N GLU A 567 -21.71 22.81 -67.03
CA GLU A 567 -21.12 22.82 -68.38
C GLU A 567 -19.73 23.39 -68.73
N GLU A 568 -19.26 22.84 -69.87
CA GLU A 568 -18.07 23.11 -70.71
C GLU A 568 -16.82 22.25 -70.36
N VAL A 569 -16.35 21.31 -71.19
CA VAL A 569 -16.40 21.08 -72.65
C VAL A 569 -16.44 19.59 -72.99
#